data_AF-A0A2V8P9J7-F1
#
_entry.id   AF-A0A2V8P9J7-F1
#
_cell.length_a   1.000
_cell.length_b   1.000
_cell.length_c   1.000
_cell.angle_alpha   90.00
_cell.angle_beta   90.00
_cell.angle_gamma   90.00
#
_symmetry.space_group_name_H-M   'P 1'
#
loop_
_entity.id
_entity.type
_entity.pdbx_description
1 polymer ?
#
loop_
_entity_poly.entity_id
_entity_poly.type
_entity_poly.pdbx_seq_one_letter_code
_entity_poly.pdbx_strand_id
1 'polypeptide(L)'
;MWVFLVTEIMFFGGMFLAYTLYRYKYPDAFAVASNHLDIRLGGINTAVLIVSSFTMAMAVFSTQVGKRRNSIVFLLMTMALGLTFLGIKAIEYHDKYRDSLIPGTLIPGRPFSPNPHELHLPPGMPIGNVEIFYWIYFAMTGMHALHMIIGVGILTVITILAVRGRFSPEYHAPVEISGLYWHFVDIVWIFLFPLLYLLGRHLEGHLG
;
A
#
# COMPACT_ATOMS: atom_id res chain seq x y z
N MET A 1 -18.56 -11.67 -2.98
CA MET A 1 -17.32 -11.18 -2.35
C MET A 1 -16.09 -11.94 -2.84
N TRP A 2 -16.00 -13.26 -2.66
CA TRP A 2 -14.81 -14.04 -3.06
C TRP A 2 -14.40 -13.89 -4.52
N VAL A 3 -15.35 -13.88 -5.46
CA VAL A 3 -15.06 -13.63 -6.88
C VAL A 3 -14.39 -12.27 -7.10
N PHE A 4 -14.87 -11.22 -6.42
CA PHE A 4 -14.25 -9.90 -6.48
C PHE A 4 -12.83 -9.91 -5.90
N LEU A 5 -12.58 -10.60 -4.79
CA LEU A 5 -11.23 -10.75 -4.25
C LEU A 5 -10.29 -11.45 -5.24
N VAL A 6 -10.76 -12.49 -5.92
CA VAL A 6 -9.96 -13.19 -6.95
C VAL A 6 -9.63 -12.26 -8.11
N THR A 7 -10.58 -11.43 -8.58
CA THR A 7 -10.28 -10.46 -9.65
C THR A 7 -9.24 -9.43 -9.22
N GLU A 8 -9.28 -8.98 -7.96
CA GLU A 8 -8.26 -8.08 -7.41
C GLU A 8 -6.89 -8.76 -7.26
N ILE A 9 -6.85 -10.03 -6.84
CA ILE A 9 -5.61 -10.83 -6.81
C ILE A 9 -5.00 -10.92 -8.22
N MET A 10 -5.81 -11.16 -9.25
CA MET A 10 -5.33 -11.20 -10.63
C MET A 10 -4.83 -9.83 -11.10
N PHE A 11 -5.53 -8.75 -10.73
CA PHE A 11 -5.15 -7.38 -11.06
C PHE A 11 -3.79 -7.00 -10.45
N PHE A 12 -3.62 -7.16 -9.14
CA PHE A 12 -2.34 -6.92 -8.47
C PHE A 12 -1.26 -7.93 -8.89
N GLY A 13 -1.63 -9.18 -9.14
CA GLY A 13 -0.74 -10.22 -9.64
C GLY A 13 -0.11 -9.87 -10.99
N GLY A 14 -0.88 -9.26 -11.90
CA GLY A 14 -0.36 -8.75 -13.17
C GLY A 14 0.68 -7.64 -12.98
N MET A 15 0.44 -6.71 -12.05
CA MET A 15 1.41 -5.65 -11.72
C MET A 15 2.67 -6.21 -11.05
N PHE A 16 2.53 -7.19 -10.15
CA PHE A 16 3.68 -7.88 -9.54
C PHE A 16 4.52 -8.65 -10.56
N LEU A 17 3.86 -9.29 -11.54
CA LEU A 17 4.56 -9.94 -12.65
C LEU A 17 5.33 -8.92 -13.48
N ALA A 18 4.70 -7.79 -13.84
CA ALA A 18 5.38 -6.71 -14.56
C ALA A 18 6.61 -6.20 -13.79
N TYR A 19 6.47 -5.92 -12.49
CA TYR A 19 7.59 -5.53 -11.63
C TYR A 19 8.73 -6.56 -11.69
N THR A 20 8.41 -7.84 -11.52
CA THR A 20 9.39 -8.93 -11.48
C THR A 20 10.13 -9.08 -12.82
N LEU A 21 9.42 -8.96 -13.94
CA LEU A 21 10.02 -9.02 -15.28
C LEU A 21 10.98 -7.85 -15.52
N TYR A 22 10.58 -6.62 -15.16
CA TYR A 22 11.45 -5.45 -15.30
C TYR A 22 12.63 -5.46 -14.31
N ARG A 23 12.42 -5.98 -13.10
CA ARG A 23 13.48 -6.21 -12.11
C ARG A 23 14.54 -7.19 -12.60
N TYR A 24 14.11 -8.25 -13.29
CA TYR A 24 15.00 -9.24 -13.90
C TYR A 24 15.77 -8.65 -15.09
N LYS A 25 15.11 -7.81 -15.89
CA LYS A 25 15.71 -7.18 -17.08
C LYS A 25 16.69 -6.04 -16.74
N TYR A 26 16.41 -5.25 -15.71
CA TYR A 26 17.20 -4.08 -15.32
C TYR A 26 17.60 -4.13 -13.84
N PRO A 27 18.46 -5.08 -13.45
CA PRO A 27 18.69 -5.36 -12.04
C PRO A 27 19.36 -4.21 -11.28
N ASP A 28 20.31 -3.52 -11.90
CA ASP A 28 21.06 -2.43 -11.27
C ASP A 28 20.19 -1.18 -11.09
N ALA A 29 19.38 -0.84 -12.10
CA ALA A 29 18.48 0.31 -12.05
C ALA A 29 17.42 0.15 -10.94
N PHE A 30 16.86 -1.06 -10.79
CA PHE A 30 15.88 -1.35 -9.75
C PHE A 30 16.52 -1.43 -8.35
N ALA A 31 17.78 -1.86 -8.24
CA ALA A 31 18.50 -1.84 -6.97
C ALA A 31 18.72 -0.40 -6.49
N VAL A 32 19.24 0.47 -7.35
CA VAL A 32 19.47 1.88 -7.04
C VAL A 32 18.17 2.58 -6.64
N ALA A 33 17.08 2.38 -7.39
CA ALA A 33 15.80 3.01 -7.10
C ALA A 33 15.15 2.51 -5.80
N SER A 34 15.26 1.20 -5.51
CA SER A 34 14.75 0.61 -4.27
C SER A 34 15.53 1.05 -3.03
N ASN A 35 16.84 1.29 -3.16
CA ASN A 35 17.68 1.79 -2.06
C ASN A 35 17.31 3.20 -1.61
N HIS A 36 16.76 4.01 -2.52
CA HIS A 36 16.24 5.35 -2.25
C HIS A 36 14.90 5.34 -1.49
N LEU A 37 14.27 4.17 -1.30
CA LEU A 37 13.05 4.07 -0.50
C LEU A 37 13.36 3.95 1.00
N ASP A 38 12.62 4.71 1.81
CA ASP A 38 12.74 4.70 3.26
C ASP A 38 12.09 3.44 3.87
N ILE A 39 12.93 2.48 4.29
CA ILE A 39 12.47 1.25 4.96
C ILE A 39 11.83 1.54 6.31
N ARG A 40 12.29 2.57 7.04
CA ARG A 40 11.76 2.84 8.39
C ARG A 40 10.31 3.28 8.28
N LEU A 41 10.01 4.22 7.38
CA LEU A 41 8.64 4.64 7.10
C LEU A 41 7.81 3.50 6.51
N GLY A 42 8.37 2.71 5.59
CA GLY A 42 7.69 1.53 5.04
C GLY A 42 7.40 0.45 6.09
N GLY A 43 8.32 0.21 7.04
CA GLY A 43 8.20 -0.77 8.10
C GLY A 43 7.21 -0.35 9.19
N ILE A 44 7.21 0.94 9.56
CA ILE A 44 6.19 1.53 10.44
C ILE A 44 4.81 1.36 9.81
N ASN A 45 4.67 1.65 8.51
CA ASN A 45 3.42 1.45 7.78
C ASN A 45 2.94 -0.01 7.82
N THR A 46 3.85 -0.97 7.61
CA THR A 46 3.52 -2.39 7.70
C THR A 46 3.05 -2.79 9.11
N ALA A 47 3.71 -2.29 10.16
CA ALA A 47 3.25 -2.52 11.53
C ALA A 47 1.86 -1.91 11.79
N VAL A 48 1.62 -0.68 11.32
CA VAL A 48 0.32 -0.01 11.42
C VAL A 48 -0.79 -0.83 10.75
N LEU A 49 -0.55 -1.36 9.54
CA LEU A 49 -1.54 -2.18 8.85
C LEU A 49 -1.80 -3.53 9.53
N ILE A 50 -0.77 -4.20 10.04
CA ILE A 50 -0.96 -5.45 10.79
C ILE A 50 -1.84 -5.21 12.02
N VAL A 51 -1.58 -4.12 12.76
CA VAL A 51 -2.41 -3.74 13.92
C VAL A 51 -3.83 -3.36 13.46
N SER A 52 -3.98 -2.67 12.34
CA SER A 52 -5.28 -2.31 11.76
C SER A 52 -6.11 -3.54 11.37
N SER A 53 -5.47 -4.55 10.77
CA SER A 53 -6.09 -5.83 10.49
C SER A 53 -6.51 -6.53 11.78
N PHE A 54 -5.68 -6.55 12.81
CA PHE A 54 -6.06 -7.12 14.10
C PHE A 54 -7.28 -6.41 14.71
N THR A 55 -7.33 -5.07 14.69
CA THR A 55 -8.50 -4.34 15.20
C THR A 55 -9.75 -4.62 14.37
N MET A 56 -9.62 -4.78 13.05
CA MET A 56 -10.76 -5.14 12.19
C MET A 56 -11.31 -6.54 12.53
N ALA A 57 -10.45 -7.52 12.75
CA ALA A 57 -10.87 -8.85 13.18
C ALA A 57 -11.62 -8.80 14.52
N MET A 58 -11.14 -7.99 15.47
CA MET A 58 -11.80 -7.76 16.76
C MET A 58 -13.16 -7.04 16.62
N ALA A 59 -13.33 -6.19 15.61
CA ALA A 59 -14.61 -5.56 15.30
C ALA A 59 -15.64 -6.58 14.82
N VAL A 60 -15.25 -7.48 13.90
CA VAL A 60 -16.11 -8.57 13.41
C VAL A 60 -16.50 -9.49 14.57
N PHE A 61 -15.54 -9.94 15.37
CA PHE A 61 -15.79 -10.78 16.53
C PHE A 61 -16.73 -10.11 17.55
N SER A 62 -16.49 -8.84 17.86
CA SER A 62 -17.35 -8.08 18.78
C SER A 62 -18.79 -7.95 18.25
N THR A 63 -18.97 -7.91 16.94
CA THR A 63 -20.29 -7.88 16.30
C THR A 63 -21.01 -9.23 16.42
N GLN A 64 -20.28 -10.33 16.21
CA GLN A 64 -20.81 -11.69 16.37
C GLN A 64 -21.24 -11.98 17.83
N VAL A 65 -20.48 -11.49 18.81
CA VAL A 65 -20.82 -11.63 20.26
C VAL A 65 -21.87 -10.61 20.71
N GLY A 66 -22.38 -9.75 19.82
CA GLY A 66 -23.39 -8.73 20.15
C GLY A 66 -22.87 -7.55 20.99
N LYS A 67 -21.56 -7.44 21.19
CA LYS A 67 -20.91 -6.34 21.92
C LYS A 67 -20.75 -5.11 21.03
N ARG A 68 -21.87 -4.45 20.73
CA ARG A 68 -21.96 -3.30 19.81
C ARG A 68 -20.98 -2.17 20.12
N ARG A 69 -20.83 -1.77 21.39
CA ARG A 69 -19.91 -0.68 21.78
C ARG A 69 -18.47 -1.02 21.40
N ASN A 70 -18.05 -2.26 21.64
CA ASN A 70 -16.70 -2.71 21.33
C ASN A 70 -16.49 -2.78 19.82
N SER A 71 -17.46 -3.29 19.07
CA SER A 71 -17.42 -3.30 17.60
C SER A 71 -17.17 -1.90 17.03
N ILE A 72 -17.92 -0.89 17.49
CA ILE A 72 -17.74 0.50 17.04
C ILE A 72 -16.34 1.03 17.38
N VAL A 73 -15.85 0.78 18.60
CA VAL A 73 -14.51 1.23 19.01
C VAL A 73 -13.43 0.59 18.14
N PHE A 74 -13.53 -0.71 17.86
CA PHE A 74 -12.58 -1.41 16.99
C PHE A 74 -12.64 -0.90 15.54
N LEU A 75 -13.83 -0.64 14.99
CA LEU A 75 -13.98 -0.03 13.65
C LEU A 75 -13.33 1.35 13.56
N LEU A 76 -13.54 2.20 14.59
CA LEU A 76 -12.92 3.53 14.65
C LEU A 76 -11.39 3.43 14.74
N MET A 77 -10.86 2.49 15.52
CA MET A 77 -9.41 2.26 15.60
C MET A 77 -8.83 1.79 14.27
N THR A 78 -9.49 0.85 13.58
CA THR A 78 -9.09 0.41 12.23
C THR A 78 -9.04 1.59 11.25
N MET A 79 -10.07 2.44 11.24
CA MET A 79 -10.07 3.63 10.37
C MET A 79 -8.95 4.61 10.71
N ALA A 80 -8.70 4.87 12.00
CA ALA A 80 -7.63 5.77 12.43
C ALA A 80 -6.24 5.25 12.00
N LEU A 81 -6.00 3.95 12.12
CA LEU A 81 -4.76 3.31 11.67
C LEU A 81 -4.62 3.36 10.14
N GLY A 82 -5.69 3.07 9.39
CA GLY A 82 -5.71 3.20 7.94
C GLY A 82 -5.44 4.64 7.45
N LEU A 83 -6.00 5.64 8.13
CA LEU A 83 -5.72 7.05 7.83
C LEU A 83 -4.28 7.44 8.16
N THR A 84 -3.71 6.89 9.23
CA THR A 84 -2.30 7.08 9.59
C THR A 84 -1.39 6.56 8.49
N PHE A 85 -1.68 5.36 7.96
CA PHE A 85 -0.98 4.80 6.82
C PHE A 85 -1.03 5.72 5.58
N LEU A 86 -2.22 6.22 5.23
CA LEU A 86 -2.39 7.16 4.12
C LEU A 86 -1.61 8.47 4.36
N GLY A 87 -1.59 8.99 5.59
CA GLY A 87 -0.84 10.18 5.97
C GLY A 87 0.67 10.01 5.79
N ILE A 88 1.24 8.90 6.26
CA ILE A 88 2.67 8.60 6.08
C ILE A 88 2.99 8.49 4.59
N LYS A 89 2.12 7.85 3.80
CA LYS A 89 2.31 7.74 2.34
C LYS A 89 2.19 9.06 1.60
N ALA A 90 1.30 9.95 2.04
CA ALA A 90 1.18 11.28 1.46
C ALA A 90 2.47 12.09 1.65
N ILE A 91 3.11 11.98 2.82
CA ILE A 91 4.42 12.61 3.08
C ILE A 91 5.47 12.01 2.13
N GLU A 92 5.55 10.68 2.06
CA GLU A 92 6.54 10.00 1.20
C GLU A 92 6.36 10.30 -0.30
N TYR A 93 5.13 10.57 -0.73
CA TYR A 93 4.81 10.99 -2.11
C TYR A 93 5.18 12.45 -2.35
N HIS A 94 4.95 13.31 -1.37
CA HIS A 94 5.29 14.72 -1.44
C HIS A 94 6.81 14.95 -1.50
N ASP A 95 7.58 14.15 -0.77
CA ASP A 95 9.04 14.18 -0.84
C ASP A 95 9.50 13.80 -2.26
N LYS A 96 9.01 12.68 -2.80
CA LYS A 96 9.29 12.28 -4.21
C LYS A 96 8.84 13.31 -5.25
N TYR A 97 7.78 14.08 -4.96
CA TYR A 97 7.33 15.18 -5.82
C TYR A 97 8.33 16.33 -5.84
N ARG A 98 8.95 16.66 -4.70
CA ARG A 98 9.99 17.68 -4.60
C ARG A 98 11.25 17.26 -5.33
N ASP A 99 11.60 15.98 -5.23
CA ASP A 99 12.85 15.44 -5.78
C ASP A 99 12.76 15.15 -7.30
N SER A 100 11.62 15.48 -7.94
CA SER A 100 11.36 15.23 -9.36
C SER A 100 11.52 13.77 -9.79
N LEU A 101 11.29 12.86 -8.84
CA LEU A 101 11.29 11.41 -9.02
C LEU A 101 9.93 10.88 -9.50
N ILE A 102 8.96 11.78 -9.71
CA ILE A 102 7.69 11.42 -10.34
C ILE A 102 7.91 11.29 -11.84
N PRO A 103 7.45 10.20 -12.45
CA PRO A 103 7.59 10.03 -13.88
C PRO A 103 6.99 11.18 -14.69
N GLY A 104 7.77 11.71 -15.63
CA GLY A 104 7.51 13.02 -16.22
C GLY A 104 6.27 13.10 -17.09
N THR A 105 5.71 11.97 -17.52
CA THR A 105 4.44 11.97 -18.26
C THR A 105 3.20 12.08 -17.37
N LEU A 106 3.33 11.89 -16.04
CA LEU A 106 2.25 12.14 -15.08
C LEU A 106 2.05 13.63 -14.78
N ILE A 107 3.07 14.46 -14.98
CA ILE A 107 3.02 15.90 -14.70
C ILE A 107 3.49 16.68 -15.94
N PRO A 108 2.57 17.29 -16.70
CA PRO A 108 2.93 18.13 -17.83
C PRO A 108 3.92 19.23 -17.41
N GLY A 109 5.10 19.25 -18.03
CA GLY A 109 6.13 20.29 -17.80
C GLY A 109 7.18 19.96 -16.73
N ARG A 110 7.16 18.77 -16.11
CA ARG A 110 8.24 18.31 -15.21
C ARG A 110 8.78 16.94 -15.65
N PRO A 111 9.81 16.87 -16.52
CA PRO A 111 10.39 15.60 -16.91
C PRO A 111 11.02 14.90 -15.70
N PHE A 112 11.07 13.57 -15.73
CA PHE A 112 11.78 12.78 -14.72
C PHE A 112 13.26 13.18 -14.73
N SER A 113 13.70 13.85 -13.67
CA SER A 113 15.05 14.41 -13.57
C SER A 113 15.52 14.24 -12.13
N PRO A 114 16.08 13.06 -11.79
CA PRO A 114 16.60 12.80 -10.46
C PRO A 114 17.74 13.78 -10.14
N ASN A 115 17.70 14.38 -8.96
CA ASN A 115 18.80 15.20 -8.49
C ASN A 115 20.05 14.32 -8.30
N PRO A 116 21.20 14.61 -8.94
CA PRO A 116 22.41 13.78 -8.84
C PRO A 116 22.94 13.60 -7.42
N HIS A 117 22.60 14.53 -6.51
CA HIS A 117 22.98 14.46 -5.10
C HIS A 117 22.14 13.47 -4.28
N GLU A 118 20.93 13.15 -4.74
CA GLU A 118 20.01 12.25 -4.04
C GLU A 118 20.01 10.86 -4.67
N LEU A 119 20.10 10.79 -6.00
CA LEU A 119 20.18 9.53 -6.74
C LEU A 119 21.50 9.41 -7.50
N HIS A 120 22.47 8.72 -6.89
CA HIS A 120 23.74 8.40 -7.53
C HIS A 120 23.54 7.29 -8.58
N LEU A 121 23.52 7.68 -9.84
CA LEU A 121 23.44 6.74 -10.96
C LEU A 121 24.86 6.30 -11.38
N PRO A 122 25.13 4.99 -11.50
CA PRO A 122 26.38 4.49 -12.06
C PRO A 122 26.64 5.09 -13.47
N PRO A 123 27.90 5.39 -13.82
CA PRO A 123 28.24 5.96 -15.13
C PRO A 123 27.71 5.08 -16.28
N GLY A 124 26.96 5.66 -17.20
CA GLY A 124 26.40 4.97 -18.37
C GLY A 124 25.03 4.30 -18.15
N MET A 125 24.43 4.40 -16.96
CA MET A 125 23.08 3.88 -16.71
C MET A 125 22.00 4.74 -17.42
N PRO A 126 21.13 4.15 -18.26
CA PRO A 126 20.02 4.87 -18.85
C PRO A 126 19.00 5.30 -17.79
N ILE A 127 18.73 6.60 -17.69
CA ILE A 127 17.75 7.19 -16.76
C ILE A 127 16.35 6.56 -16.93
N GLY A 128 15.98 6.20 -18.16
CA GLY A 128 14.69 5.58 -18.46
C GLY A 128 14.45 4.24 -17.75
N ASN A 129 15.50 3.48 -17.44
CA ASN A 129 15.36 2.20 -16.73
C ASN A 129 14.94 2.41 -15.26
N VAL A 130 15.46 3.48 -14.65
CA VAL A 130 15.12 3.91 -13.29
C VAL A 130 13.73 4.55 -13.27
N GLU A 131 13.39 5.33 -14.30
CA GLU A 131 12.05 5.91 -14.45
C GLU A 131 10.96 4.82 -14.51
N ILE A 132 11.22 3.71 -15.19
CA ILE A 132 10.29 2.56 -15.24
C ILE A 132 10.01 1.99 -13.84
N PHE A 133 11.00 1.95 -12.94
CA PHE A 133 10.77 1.55 -11.56
C PHE A 133 9.77 2.48 -10.88
N TYR A 134 9.97 3.80 -10.98
CA TYR A 134 9.08 4.78 -10.37
C TYR A 134 7.66 4.72 -10.97
N TRP A 135 7.52 4.45 -12.27
CA TRP A 135 6.22 4.17 -12.89
C TRP A 135 5.48 3.02 -12.22
N ILE A 136 6.15 1.87 -12.09
CA ILE A 136 5.56 0.67 -11.51
C ILE A 136 5.31 0.88 -10.01
N TYR A 137 6.23 1.54 -9.30
CA TYR A 137 6.07 1.95 -7.91
C TYR A 137 4.79 2.78 -7.73
N PHE A 138 4.66 3.92 -8.43
CA PHE A 138 3.51 4.81 -8.28
C PHE A 138 2.21 4.17 -8.73
N ALA A 139 2.22 3.35 -9.78
CA ALA A 139 1.04 2.61 -10.21
C ALA A 139 0.56 1.62 -9.12
N MET A 140 1.47 0.80 -8.59
CA MET A 140 1.11 -0.20 -7.58
C MET A 140 0.71 0.42 -6.25
N THR A 141 1.51 1.35 -5.71
CA THR A 141 1.21 2.00 -4.43
C THR A 141 0.04 2.98 -4.54
N GLY A 142 -0.15 3.62 -5.71
CA GLY A 142 -1.29 4.49 -5.98
C GLY A 142 -2.60 3.72 -6.08
N MET A 143 -2.62 2.60 -6.82
CA MET A 143 -3.80 1.72 -6.86
C MET A 143 -4.12 1.14 -5.48
N HIS A 144 -3.12 0.77 -4.69
CA HIS A 144 -3.33 0.33 -3.31
C HIS A 144 -3.90 1.46 -2.43
N ALA A 145 -3.38 2.69 -2.54
CA ALA A 145 -3.93 3.84 -1.81
C ALA A 145 -5.38 4.13 -2.20
N LEU A 146 -5.75 3.98 -3.48
CA LEU A 146 -7.14 4.11 -3.93
C LEU A 146 -8.05 3.07 -3.24
N HIS A 147 -7.61 1.81 -3.15
CA HIS A 147 -8.34 0.76 -2.44
C HIS A 147 -8.50 1.07 -0.95
N MET A 148 -7.44 1.58 -0.30
CA MET A 148 -7.51 2.03 1.08
C MET A 148 -8.56 3.14 1.29
N ILE A 149 -8.61 4.14 0.40
CA ILE A 149 -9.59 5.24 0.46
C ILE A 149 -11.02 4.70 0.32
N ILE A 150 -11.26 3.80 -0.65
CA ILE A 150 -12.55 3.14 -0.83
C ILE A 150 -12.92 2.32 0.42
N GLY A 151 -11.97 1.57 0.96
CA GLY A 151 -12.13 0.80 2.19
C GLY A 151 -12.52 1.67 3.39
N VAL A 152 -11.88 2.83 3.55
CA VAL A 152 -12.22 3.78 4.63
C VAL A 152 -13.64 4.30 4.45
N GLY A 153 -14.07 4.57 3.20
CA GLY A 153 -15.45 4.93 2.89
C GLY A 153 -16.44 3.84 3.31
N ILE A 154 -16.15 2.57 2.98
CA ILE A 154 -16.97 1.42 3.38
C ILE A 154 -17.02 1.30 4.90
N LEU A 155 -15.87 1.34 5.60
CA LEU A 155 -15.82 1.26 7.06
C LEU A 155 -16.56 2.42 7.73
N THR A 156 -16.55 3.61 7.14
CA THR A 156 -17.32 4.76 7.62
C THR A 156 -18.81 4.46 7.58
N VAL A 157 -19.31 3.96 6.44
CA VAL A 157 -20.73 3.57 6.29
C VAL A 157 -21.10 2.47 7.29
N ILE A 158 -20.28 1.43 7.42
CA ILE A 158 -20.50 0.35 8.38
C ILE A 158 -20.49 0.89 9.81
N THR A 159 -19.58 1.78 10.16
CA THR A 159 -19.54 2.39 11.49
C THR A 159 -20.81 3.20 11.78
N ILE A 160 -21.29 3.98 10.83
CA ILE A 160 -22.55 4.74 10.96
C ILE A 160 -23.73 3.77 11.16
N LEU A 161 -23.81 2.68 10.40
CA LEU A 161 -24.86 1.67 10.53
C LEU A 161 -24.78 0.94 11.89
N ALA A 162 -23.58 0.66 12.37
CA ALA A 162 -23.34 0.08 13.70
C ALA A 162 -23.78 1.04 14.81
N VAL A 163 -23.49 2.34 14.67
CA VAL A 163 -23.96 3.40 15.58
C VAL A 163 -25.47 3.61 15.50
N ARG A 164 -26.14 3.20 14.43
CA ARG A 164 -27.61 3.17 14.34
C ARG A 164 -28.25 1.88 14.86
N GLY A 165 -27.45 0.91 15.30
CA GLY A 165 -27.94 -0.35 15.89
C GLY A 165 -28.50 -1.33 14.85
N ARG A 166 -28.08 -1.20 13.58
CA ARG A 166 -28.55 -2.05 12.48
C ARG A 166 -27.96 -3.46 12.49
N PHE A 167 -26.90 -3.71 13.25
CA PHE A 167 -26.25 -5.02 13.32
C PHE A 167 -26.62 -5.75 14.61
N SER A 168 -27.20 -6.93 14.44
CA SER A 168 -27.43 -7.93 15.48
C SER A 168 -26.49 -9.12 15.25
N PRO A 169 -26.33 -10.04 16.23
CA PRO A 169 -25.57 -11.27 16.03
C PRO A 169 -26.06 -12.11 14.83
N GLU A 170 -27.34 -11.99 14.48
CA GLU A 170 -27.95 -12.67 13.32
C GLU A 170 -27.70 -11.94 11.99
N TYR A 171 -27.36 -10.65 12.03
CA TYR A 171 -27.11 -9.80 10.86
C TYR A 171 -25.72 -9.13 10.94
N HIS A 172 -24.66 -9.93 10.96
CA HIS A 172 -23.27 -9.45 11.01
C HIS A 172 -22.53 -9.51 9.65
N ALA A 173 -23.12 -10.16 8.64
CA ALA A 173 -22.49 -10.41 7.34
C ALA A 173 -21.91 -9.14 6.66
N PRO A 174 -22.56 -7.96 6.68
CA PRO A 174 -21.97 -6.76 6.06
C PRO A 174 -20.66 -6.31 6.73
N VAL A 175 -20.52 -6.47 8.04
CA VAL A 175 -19.30 -6.14 8.79
C VAL A 175 -18.19 -7.11 8.43
N GLU A 176 -18.51 -8.41 8.34
CA GLU A 176 -17.57 -9.46 7.94
C GLU A 176 -17.09 -9.28 6.49
N ILE A 177 -17.99 -9.05 5.54
CA ILE A 177 -17.66 -8.82 4.13
C ILE A 177 -16.76 -7.60 3.97
N SER A 178 -17.05 -6.53 4.72
CA SER A 178 -16.21 -5.32 4.73
C SER A 178 -14.84 -5.58 5.37
N GLY A 179 -14.79 -6.44 6.39
CA GLY A 179 -13.54 -6.91 7.00
C GLY A 179 -12.69 -7.72 6.02
N LEU A 180 -13.29 -8.64 5.27
CA LEU A 180 -12.58 -9.41 4.24
C LEU A 180 -11.96 -8.51 3.17
N TYR A 181 -12.66 -7.45 2.76
CA TYR A 181 -12.09 -6.43 1.86
C TYR A 181 -10.88 -5.75 2.49
N TRP A 182 -11.01 -5.27 3.74
CA TRP A 182 -9.93 -4.57 4.43
C TRP A 182 -8.69 -5.45 4.61
N HIS A 183 -8.87 -6.70 5.07
CA HIS A 183 -7.79 -7.67 5.21
C HIS A 183 -7.09 -7.97 3.87
N PHE A 184 -7.85 -8.06 2.78
CA PHE A 184 -7.27 -8.25 1.46
C PHE A 184 -6.34 -7.09 1.08
N VAL A 185 -6.79 -5.85 1.29
CA VAL A 185 -5.96 -4.66 1.03
C VAL A 185 -4.68 -4.70 1.87
N ASP A 186 -4.78 -5.04 3.15
CA ASP A 186 -3.60 -5.19 4.04
C ASP A 186 -2.64 -6.28 3.55
N ILE A 187 -3.15 -7.43 3.08
CA ILE A 187 -2.33 -8.52 2.52
C ILE A 187 -1.57 -8.05 1.29
N VAL A 188 -2.21 -7.30 0.38
CA VAL A 188 -1.53 -6.74 -0.80
C VAL A 188 -0.33 -5.88 -0.37
N TRP A 189 -0.46 -5.09 0.70
CA TRP A 189 0.66 -4.30 1.22
C TRP A 189 1.80 -5.16 1.77
N ILE A 190 1.48 -6.25 2.48
CA ILE A 190 2.47 -7.20 3.01
C ILE A 190 3.35 -7.78 1.89
N PHE A 191 2.83 -7.91 0.67
CA PHE A 191 3.64 -8.29 -0.50
C PHE A 191 4.34 -7.10 -1.16
N LEU A 192 3.68 -5.94 -1.27
CA LEU A 192 4.27 -4.73 -1.85
C LEU A 192 5.52 -4.26 -1.10
N PHE A 193 5.47 -4.24 0.22
CA PHE A 193 6.55 -3.69 1.04
C PHE A 193 7.88 -4.44 0.82
N PRO A 194 7.99 -5.77 0.99
CA PRO A 194 9.24 -6.47 0.72
C PRO A 194 9.69 -6.35 -0.74
N LEU A 195 8.75 -6.44 -1.68
CA LEU A 195 9.03 -6.42 -3.10
C LEU A 195 9.66 -5.09 -3.54
N LEU A 196 9.16 -3.97 -3.04
CA LEU A 196 9.62 -2.62 -3.37
C LEU A 196 10.77 -2.12 -2.48
N TYR A 197 10.70 -2.33 -1.16
CA TYR A 197 11.61 -1.70 -0.18
C TYR A 197 12.80 -2.58 0.23
N LEU A 198 12.68 -3.90 0.17
CA LEU A 198 13.71 -4.83 0.68
C LEU A 198 14.51 -5.51 -0.43
N LEU A 199 13.87 -5.88 -1.55
CA LEU A 199 14.47 -6.71 -2.59
C LEU A 199 15.58 -6.02 -3.42
N GLY A 200 15.72 -4.70 -3.37
CA GLY A 200 16.78 -3.96 -4.05
C GLY A 200 18.13 -4.00 -3.34
N ARG A 201 18.14 -4.10 -2.01
CA ARG A 201 19.33 -3.90 -1.18
C ARG A 201 20.34 -5.05 -1.18
N HIS A 202 19.92 -6.29 -1.47
CA HIS A 202 20.83 -7.45 -1.40
C HIS A 202 21.90 -7.50 -2.51
N LEU A 203 21.80 -6.68 -3.56
CA LEU A 203 22.79 -6.67 -4.64
C LEU A 203 24.07 -5.87 -4.32
N GLU A 204 24.10 -5.10 -3.22
CA GLU A 204 25.33 -4.41 -2.79
C GLU A 204 26.38 -5.37 -2.22
N GLY A 205 25.98 -6.56 -1.75
CA GLY A 205 26.91 -7.55 -1.18
C GLY A 205 27.82 -8.25 -2.21
N HIS A 206 27.68 -7.96 -3.51
CA HIS A 206 28.49 -8.56 -4.58
C HIS A 206 29.30 -7.54 -5.39
N LEU A 207 29.24 -6.26 -5.04
CA LEU A 207 29.98 -5.17 -5.70
C LEU A 207 30.93 -4.43 -4.76
N GLY A 208 31.16 -4.97 -3.55
CA GLY A 208 32.18 -4.51 -2.59
C GLY A 208 33.40 -5.41 -2.57
#